data_AF-A0A956NH05-F1
#
_entry.id   AF-A0A956NH05-F1
#
_cell.length_a   1.000
_cell.length_b   1.000
_cell.length_c   1.000
_cell.angle_alpha   90.00
_cell.angle_beta   90.00
_cell.angle_gamma   90.00
#
_symmetry.space_group_name_H-M   'P 1'
#
loop_
_entity.id
_entity.type
_entity.pdbx_description
1 polymer ?
#
loop_
_entity_poly.entity_id
_entity_poly.type
_entity_poly.pdbx_seq_one_letter_code
_entity_poly.pdbx_strand_id
1 'polypeptide(L)'
;EVWDAFRKHKLLGRWDSHLVTVLELACSIGEGDPARARAYFRSLRPLANDWDTLDQLRTCAEVTALAPHLPTLLPALRQIRGRRFSVFTAQLAYLDESAKGSGEVAPEFTPLRSPSEPLLPSLRRYPGELRDALVKLQQWHRSPEDAAARVLRKDFPDPKELDRQIQNLGGLEQPTPLQQQRRFKLERLRTDPVAPTPGRLEQLDLRLRSAAGRALFELVEREVAAVWKANLFGSLESLPAWAEDVDFVHAIAGIHQLTSPMIELAREVLRRRASDSRLWDFRDHPANQQFLAQLATAGIDPTPWVDDAPVFEESLGGLGPIRVTIERDPLELLHMGRWFDTCLSPGGVSFFSVFTNIADINKQVIYARNASGRVVGRMLVALGPDLRLRTFHCYAHGERELARAQFVRYVTELSERMGVEIGVAERSESSFDPGLAIQKLVGADWYDDGPESLPFLGNELEEGSSFRRELSRTSPEQFLPMLTETFAREDLRFFVIPRVVQLPEVRHRPELLEGLRPLILERRLSRETVCSVVELLIEAKHLPEARAWGRRLEQEVHRFDRWDFDFGCPPLELIFAIDPARALRALLAKQRIRDWPDPSVSYNRNYYAMAIQAYLQQGSGCCAWPRRGSGGGVRS
;
A
#
# COMPACT_ATOMS: atom_id res chain seq x y z
N GLU A 1 5.69 -37.87 -12.44
CA GLU A 1 4.23 -37.66 -12.25
C GLU A 1 3.80 -36.21 -12.11
N VAL A 2 4.06 -35.51 -10.99
CA VAL A 2 3.74 -34.06 -10.83
C VAL A 2 4.38 -33.28 -11.98
N TRP A 3 5.68 -33.47 -12.18
CA TRP A 3 6.46 -32.95 -13.31
C TRP A 3 5.88 -33.30 -14.71
N ASP A 4 5.22 -34.45 -14.88
CA ASP A 4 4.65 -34.88 -16.17
C ASP A 4 3.27 -34.27 -16.46
N ALA A 5 2.47 -34.03 -15.42
CA ALA A 5 1.24 -33.23 -15.52
C ALA A 5 1.57 -31.77 -15.89
N PHE A 6 2.69 -31.24 -15.41
CA PHE A 6 3.21 -29.90 -15.73
C PHE A 6 3.71 -29.78 -17.17
N ARG A 7 4.45 -30.78 -17.67
CA ARG A 7 4.98 -30.79 -19.04
C ARG A 7 3.90 -30.70 -20.13
N LYS A 8 2.68 -31.15 -19.82
CA LYS A 8 1.53 -31.13 -20.75
C LYS A 8 0.85 -29.76 -20.90
N HIS A 9 1.12 -28.76 -20.05
CA HIS A 9 0.34 -27.52 -20.01
C HIS A 9 1.10 -26.21 -20.37
N LYS A 10 2.37 -26.25 -20.81
CA LYS A 10 3.14 -25.10 -21.39
C LYS A 10 3.06 -23.74 -20.63
N LEU A 11 3.27 -23.72 -19.31
CA LEU A 11 3.21 -22.48 -18.49
C LEU A 11 4.49 -22.30 -17.61
N LEU A 12 5.67 -22.27 -18.22
CA LEU A 12 6.97 -22.38 -17.51
C LEU A 12 7.59 -21.05 -17.00
N GLY A 13 6.95 -19.89 -17.16
CA GLY A 13 7.66 -18.60 -17.00
C GLY A 13 7.67 -17.92 -15.61
N ARG A 14 6.92 -18.38 -14.59
CA ARG A 14 6.68 -17.58 -13.36
C ARG A 14 6.48 -18.38 -12.04
N TRP A 15 7.12 -19.53 -11.83
CA TRP A 15 6.57 -20.53 -10.86
C TRP A 15 7.50 -21.13 -9.78
N ASP A 16 8.75 -20.67 -9.59
CA ASP A 16 9.68 -21.38 -8.68
C ASP A 16 9.32 -21.30 -7.18
N SER A 17 8.72 -20.21 -6.67
CA SER A 17 8.27 -20.13 -5.26
C SER A 17 6.89 -20.77 -5.02
N HIS A 18 6.03 -20.80 -6.04
CA HIS A 18 4.61 -21.17 -5.90
C HIS A 18 4.37 -22.68 -5.87
N LEU A 19 5.18 -23.44 -6.60
CA LEU A 19 5.14 -24.90 -6.58
C LEU A 19 5.54 -25.44 -5.21
N VAL A 20 6.51 -24.78 -4.58
CA VAL A 20 7.00 -25.11 -3.24
C VAL A 20 5.86 -24.99 -2.23
N THR A 21 5.12 -23.88 -2.21
CA THR A 21 3.95 -23.71 -1.32
C THR A 21 2.85 -24.76 -1.50
N VAL A 22 2.45 -25.08 -2.75
CA VAL A 22 1.40 -26.09 -2.98
C VAL A 22 1.88 -27.49 -2.58
N LEU A 23 3.16 -27.80 -2.81
CA LEU A 23 3.77 -29.07 -2.41
C LEU A 23 3.97 -29.15 -0.89
N GLU A 24 4.42 -28.08 -0.23
CA GLU A 24 4.53 -27.97 1.22
C GLU A 24 3.17 -28.13 1.89
N LEU A 25 2.13 -27.50 1.35
CA LEU A 25 0.76 -27.66 1.84
C LEU A 25 0.27 -29.10 1.64
N ALA A 26 0.50 -29.70 0.47
CA ALA A 26 0.12 -31.08 0.21
C ALA A 26 0.91 -32.10 1.06
N CYS A 27 2.18 -31.82 1.35
CA CYS A 27 3.05 -32.65 2.18
C CYS A 27 2.73 -32.54 3.67
N SER A 28 2.48 -31.33 4.17
CA SER A 28 2.09 -31.09 5.58
C SER A 28 0.75 -31.74 5.92
N ILE A 29 -0.21 -31.73 4.99
CA ILE A 29 -1.55 -32.34 5.18
C ILE A 29 -1.53 -33.84 4.89
N GLY A 30 -0.62 -34.29 4.01
CA GLY A 30 -0.55 -35.69 3.59
C GLY A 30 -0.04 -36.64 4.67
N GLU A 31 0.49 -36.16 5.79
CA GLU A 31 1.11 -36.97 6.86
C GLU A 31 2.14 -38.00 6.31
N GLY A 32 2.75 -37.71 5.16
CA GLY A 32 3.66 -38.64 4.46
C GLY A 32 2.99 -39.71 3.57
N ASP A 33 1.66 -39.75 3.43
CA ASP A 33 0.94 -40.65 2.50
C ASP A 33 0.81 -40.04 1.08
N PRO A 34 1.51 -40.59 0.06
CA PRO A 34 1.47 -40.07 -1.30
C PRO A 34 0.09 -40.20 -1.97
N ALA A 35 -0.78 -41.11 -1.54
CA ALA A 35 -2.13 -41.27 -2.10
C ALA A 35 -3.06 -40.15 -1.60
N ARG A 36 -3.01 -39.84 -0.29
CA ARG A 36 -3.72 -38.69 0.30
C ARG A 36 -3.24 -37.36 -0.27
N ALA A 37 -1.92 -37.15 -0.36
CA ALA A 37 -1.35 -35.95 -0.97
C ALA A 37 -1.82 -35.77 -2.44
N ARG A 38 -1.92 -36.87 -3.20
CA ARG A 38 -2.44 -36.85 -4.59
C ARG A 38 -3.93 -36.53 -4.66
N ALA A 39 -4.76 -37.10 -3.79
CA ALA A 39 -6.19 -36.78 -3.72
C ALA A 39 -6.38 -35.30 -3.36
N TYR A 40 -5.57 -34.79 -2.43
CA TYR A 40 -5.58 -33.39 -2.01
C TYR A 40 -5.14 -32.45 -3.14
N PHE A 41 -4.05 -32.74 -3.85
CA PHE A 41 -3.60 -31.95 -4.99
C PHE A 41 -4.69 -31.86 -6.09
N ARG A 42 -5.38 -32.98 -6.39
CA ARG A 42 -6.50 -32.97 -7.34
C ARG A 42 -7.65 -32.06 -6.88
N SER A 43 -7.86 -31.96 -5.58
CA SER A 43 -8.84 -31.05 -4.99
C SER A 43 -8.36 -29.58 -4.95
N LEU A 44 -7.05 -29.30 -4.95
CA LEU A 44 -6.53 -27.94 -5.07
C LEU A 44 -6.45 -27.44 -6.51
N ARG A 45 -6.41 -28.34 -7.50
CA ARG A 45 -6.30 -28.00 -8.94
C ARG A 45 -7.25 -26.88 -9.43
N PRO A 46 -8.53 -26.80 -9.02
CA PRO A 46 -9.41 -25.71 -9.44
C PRO A 46 -9.08 -24.34 -8.80
N LEU A 47 -8.36 -24.33 -7.67
CA LEU A 47 -7.91 -23.13 -6.96
C LEU A 47 -6.53 -22.65 -7.46
N ALA A 48 -5.83 -23.42 -8.28
CA ALA A 48 -4.51 -23.06 -8.83
C ALA A 48 -4.50 -21.81 -9.71
N ASN A 49 -5.67 -21.27 -10.06
CA ASN A 49 -5.82 -20.00 -10.79
C ASN A 49 -6.23 -18.83 -9.87
N ASP A 50 -6.44 -19.08 -8.58
CA ASP A 50 -6.95 -18.16 -7.56
C ASP A 50 -5.92 -18.05 -6.43
N TRP A 51 -4.85 -17.30 -6.72
CA TRP A 51 -3.59 -17.30 -5.97
C TRP A 51 -3.70 -16.75 -4.56
N ASP A 52 -4.44 -15.66 -4.40
CA ASP A 52 -4.72 -15.05 -3.10
C ASP A 52 -5.38 -16.09 -2.19
N THR A 53 -6.29 -16.91 -2.75
CA THR A 53 -6.94 -17.99 -2.00
C THR A 53 -5.96 -19.08 -1.56
N LEU A 54 -4.94 -19.43 -2.37
CA LEU A 54 -3.97 -20.48 -2.01
C LEU A 54 -2.96 -20.03 -0.95
N ASP A 55 -2.46 -18.80 -1.04
CA ASP A 55 -1.56 -18.23 -0.03
C ASP A 55 -2.32 -18.05 1.30
N GLN A 56 -3.55 -17.53 1.24
CA GLN A 56 -4.44 -17.46 2.39
C GLN A 56 -4.75 -18.82 3.01
N LEU A 57 -4.82 -19.90 2.21
CA LEU A 57 -5.00 -21.27 2.72
C LEU A 57 -3.74 -21.85 3.34
N ARG A 58 -2.56 -21.51 2.82
CA ARG A 58 -1.29 -21.86 3.47
C ARG A 58 -1.22 -21.18 4.83
N THR A 59 -1.46 -19.87 4.89
CA THR A 59 -1.57 -19.14 6.15
C THR A 59 -2.61 -19.80 7.07
N CYS A 60 -3.85 -20.05 6.62
CA CYS A 60 -4.83 -20.77 7.45
C CYS A 60 -4.28 -22.10 8.02
N ALA A 61 -3.50 -22.87 7.25
CA ALA A 61 -2.95 -24.15 7.69
C ALA A 61 -1.76 -24.01 8.65
N GLU A 62 -0.92 -22.99 8.48
CA GLU A 62 0.29 -22.73 9.28
C GLU A 62 -0.04 -22.06 10.61
N VAL A 63 -0.97 -21.09 10.56
CA VAL A 63 -1.33 -20.21 11.68
C VAL A 63 -2.17 -20.91 12.75
N THR A 64 -2.83 -22.00 12.38
CA THR A 64 -3.83 -22.61 13.24
C THR A 64 -3.65 -24.12 13.32
N ALA A 65 -4.13 -24.70 14.42
CA ALA A 65 -4.38 -26.14 14.52
C ALA A 65 -5.47 -26.63 13.52
N LEU A 66 -5.76 -25.92 12.42
CA LEU A 66 -6.71 -26.31 11.38
C LEU A 66 -6.11 -27.20 10.30
N ALA A 67 -4.78 -27.42 10.26
CA ALA A 67 -4.19 -28.36 9.31
C ALA A 67 -4.89 -29.75 9.30
N PRO A 68 -5.23 -30.37 10.47
CA PRO A 68 -6.01 -31.61 10.51
C PRO A 68 -7.45 -31.47 9.98
N HIS A 69 -8.00 -30.24 9.97
CA HIS A 69 -9.37 -29.94 9.60
C HIS A 69 -9.52 -29.41 8.16
N LEU A 70 -8.41 -29.11 7.48
CA LEU A 70 -8.40 -28.55 6.13
C LEU A 70 -9.15 -29.40 5.08
N PRO A 71 -9.12 -30.76 5.12
CA PRO A 71 -9.97 -31.58 4.24
C PRO A 71 -11.47 -31.34 4.41
N THR A 72 -11.91 -30.91 5.60
CA THR A 72 -13.31 -30.58 5.89
C THR A 72 -13.64 -29.15 5.45
N LEU A 73 -12.70 -28.20 5.59
CA LEU A 73 -12.87 -26.80 5.19
C LEU A 73 -12.86 -26.60 3.66
N LEU A 74 -12.03 -27.35 2.93
CA LEU A 74 -11.74 -27.08 1.52
C LEU A 74 -13.00 -26.97 0.61
N PRO A 75 -14.02 -27.84 0.73
CA PRO A 75 -15.23 -27.70 -0.08
C PRO A 75 -16.05 -26.44 0.23
N ALA A 76 -15.95 -25.91 1.44
CA ALA A 76 -16.63 -24.68 1.86
C ALA A 76 -15.88 -23.43 1.41
N LEU A 77 -14.56 -23.41 1.55
CA LEU A 77 -13.70 -22.30 1.14
C LEU A 77 -13.87 -21.93 -0.33
N ARG A 78 -14.08 -22.92 -1.22
CA ARG A 78 -14.40 -22.67 -2.64
C ARG A 78 -15.67 -21.82 -2.86
N GLN A 79 -16.58 -21.83 -1.91
CA GLN A 79 -17.85 -21.11 -1.98
C GLN A 79 -17.81 -19.78 -1.21
N ILE A 80 -16.83 -19.61 -0.33
CA ILE A 80 -16.66 -18.41 0.48
C ILE A 80 -15.72 -17.50 -0.29
N ARG A 81 -16.27 -16.50 -0.98
CA ARG A 81 -15.52 -15.52 -1.76
C ARG A 81 -15.86 -14.09 -1.32
N GLY A 82 -14.96 -13.17 -1.67
CA GLY A 82 -15.16 -11.75 -1.49
C GLY A 82 -14.85 -11.25 -0.07
N ARG A 83 -15.56 -10.20 0.34
CA ARG A 83 -15.24 -9.38 1.52
C ARG A 83 -15.07 -10.18 2.82
N ARG A 84 -15.96 -11.15 3.07
CA ARG A 84 -15.94 -11.98 4.29
C ARG A 84 -14.66 -12.79 4.43
N PHE A 85 -14.21 -13.42 3.33
CA PHE A 85 -12.97 -14.20 3.35
C PHE A 85 -11.75 -13.32 3.57
N SER A 86 -11.71 -12.14 2.93
CA SER A 86 -10.62 -11.18 3.09
C SER A 86 -10.47 -10.68 4.53
N VAL A 87 -11.58 -10.42 5.23
CA VAL A 87 -11.56 -10.03 6.65
C VAL A 87 -10.98 -11.16 7.50
N PHE A 88 -11.50 -12.37 7.31
CA PHE A 88 -11.05 -13.56 8.02
C PHE A 88 -9.53 -13.80 7.87
N THR A 89 -9.01 -13.69 6.65
CA THR A 89 -7.58 -13.95 6.39
C THR A 89 -6.67 -12.89 7.00
N ALA A 90 -7.10 -11.62 6.99
CA ALA A 90 -6.34 -10.54 7.61
C ALA A 90 -6.34 -10.66 9.16
N GLN A 91 -7.46 -11.07 9.76
CA GLN A 91 -7.53 -11.40 11.20
C GLN A 91 -6.63 -12.58 11.56
N LEU A 92 -6.62 -13.64 10.75
CA LEU A 92 -5.73 -14.78 10.95
C LEU A 92 -4.26 -14.39 10.86
N ALA A 93 -3.88 -13.62 9.83
CA ALA A 93 -2.49 -13.17 9.68
C ALA A 93 -2.01 -12.37 10.91
N TYR A 94 -2.88 -11.53 11.48
CA TYR A 94 -2.59 -10.83 12.73
C TYR A 94 -2.35 -11.79 13.91
N LEU A 95 -3.20 -12.81 14.07
CA LEU A 95 -3.11 -13.76 15.18
C LEU A 95 -1.86 -14.65 15.10
N ASP A 96 -1.44 -15.05 13.90
CA ASP A 96 -0.23 -15.85 13.70
C ASP A 96 1.02 -15.17 14.24
N GLU A 97 1.22 -13.95 13.77
CA GLU A 97 2.41 -13.18 14.05
C GLU A 97 2.41 -12.74 15.51
N SER A 98 1.23 -12.46 16.07
CA SER A 98 1.08 -12.22 17.51
C SER A 98 1.45 -13.47 18.32
N ALA A 99 1.01 -14.66 17.92
CA ALA A 99 1.35 -15.92 18.60
C ALA A 99 2.86 -16.22 18.55
N LYS A 100 3.54 -15.94 17.43
CA LYS A 100 5.01 -16.10 17.30
C LYS A 100 5.80 -15.19 18.23
N GLY A 101 5.35 -13.95 18.43
CA GLY A 101 6.11 -12.93 19.17
C GLY A 101 5.82 -12.85 20.68
N SER A 102 4.58 -13.13 21.09
CA SER A 102 4.10 -12.80 22.45
C SER A 102 3.72 -14.00 23.31
N GLY A 103 3.70 -15.21 22.73
CA GLY A 103 3.14 -16.39 23.41
C GLY A 103 1.61 -16.31 23.60
N GLU A 104 0.94 -15.41 22.87
CA GLU A 104 -0.52 -15.35 22.83
C GLU A 104 -1.09 -16.69 22.37
N VAL A 105 -2.20 -17.09 23.00
CA VAL A 105 -2.82 -18.40 22.79
C VAL A 105 -3.49 -18.42 21.42
N ALA A 106 -3.00 -19.29 20.54
CA ALA A 106 -3.68 -19.59 19.28
C ALA A 106 -5.11 -20.10 19.59
N PRO A 107 -6.12 -19.71 18.80
CA PRO A 107 -7.48 -20.18 19.01
C PRO A 107 -7.54 -21.71 18.97
N GLU A 108 -8.01 -22.33 20.05
CA GLU A 108 -8.26 -23.77 20.09
C GLU A 108 -9.65 -24.07 19.54
N PHE A 109 -9.71 -24.79 18.43
CA PHE A 109 -10.96 -25.16 17.78
C PHE A 109 -11.45 -26.52 18.27
N THR A 110 -12.27 -26.51 19.33
CA THR A 110 -12.89 -27.74 19.83
C THR A 110 -14.16 -28.07 19.03
N PRO A 111 -14.31 -29.30 18.51
CA PRO A 111 -15.57 -29.76 17.94
C PRO A 111 -16.75 -29.54 18.90
N LEU A 112 -17.92 -29.16 18.37
CA LEU A 112 -19.15 -29.04 19.19
C LEU A 112 -19.55 -30.39 19.80
N ARG A 113 -19.12 -31.49 19.17
CA ARG A 113 -19.35 -32.87 19.60
C ARG A 113 -18.11 -33.72 19.36
N SER A 114 -17.84 -34.66 20.27
CA SER A 114 -16.66 -35.55 20.17
C SER A 114 -16.72 -36.40 18.89
N PRO A 115 -15.58 -36.64 18.20
CA PRO A 115 -15.53 -37.59 17.09
C PRO A 115 -15.95 -39.02 17.45
N SER A 116 -15.82 -39.40 18.73
CA SER A 116 -16.26 -40.71 19.25
C SER A 116 -17.74 -40.76 19.63
N GLU A 117 -18.44 -39.62 19.62
CA GLU A 117 -19.86 -39.58 19.95
C GLU A 117 -20.66 -40.30 18.86
N PRO A 118 -21.55 -41.24 19.23
CA PRO A 118 -22.31 -41.98 18.24
C PRO A 118 -23.21 -41.02 17.43
N LEU A 119 -23.43 -41.35 16.15
CA LEU A 119 -24.35 -40.60 15.30
C LEU A 119 -25.71 -40.46 15.98
N LEU A 120 -26.28 -39.26 15.94
CA LEU A 120 -27.63 -38.98 16.42
C LEU A 120 -28.62 -39.96 15.77
N PRO A 121 -29.61 -40.48 16.53
CA PRO A 121 -30.55 -41.49 16.01
C PRO A 121 -31.24 -41.08 14.70
N SER A 122 -31.58 -39.81 14.55
CA SER A 122 -32.19 -39.24 13.33
C SER A 122 -31.26 -39.28 12.11
N LEU A 123 -29.94 -39.20 12.29
CA LEU A 123 -28.95 -39.26 11.23
C LEU A 123 -28.65 -40.70 10.80
N ARG A 124 -28.88 -41.70 11.67
CA ARG A 124 -28.67 -43.12 11.37
C ARG A 124 -29.62 -43.66 10.30
N ARG A 125 -30.69 -42.93 9.99
CA ARG A 125 -31.67 -43.31 8.94
C ARG A 125 -31.11 -43.19 7.52
N TYR A 126 -30.02 -42.44 7.33
CA TYR A 126 -29.41 -42.25 6.01
C TYR A 126 -28.45 -43.40 5.68
N PRO A 127 -28.15 -43.64 4.38
CA PRO A 127 -27.29 -44.75 3.96
C PRO A 127 -25.91 -44.75 4.62
N GLY A 128 -25.35 -45.95 4.77
CA GLY A 128 -24.05 -46.18 5.42
C GLY A 128 -22.91 -45.41 4.75
N GLU A 129 -23.01 -45.24 3.44
CA GLU A 129 -22.07 -44.53 2.56
C GLU A 129 -21.94 -43.04 2.91
N LEU A 130 -22.93 -42.45 3.57
CA LEU A 130 -22.92 -41.04 3.99
C LEU A 130 -22.46 -40.86 5.45
N ARG A 131 -22.18 -41.94 6.20
CA ARG A 131 -21.91 -41.88 7.64
C ARG A 131 -20.74 -40.97 7.98
N ASP A 132 -19.64 -41.05 7.25
CA ASP A 132 -18.46 -40.24 7.52
C ASP A 132 -18.75 -38.73 7.39
N ALA A 133 -19.48 -38.33 6.35
CA ALA A 133 -19.88 -36.94 6.17
C ALA A 133 -20.89 -36.48 7.22
N LEU A 134 -21.80 -37.36 7.64
CA LEU A 134 -22.76 -37.09 8.71
C LEU A 134 -22.08 -36.95 10.08
N VAL A 135 -21.05 -37.75 10.38
CA VAL A 135 -20.24 -37.62 11.59
C VAL A 135 -19.53 -36.26 11.61
N LYS A 136 -18.91 -35.87 10.50
CA LYS A 136 -18.30 -34.53 10.37
C LYS A 136 -19.33 -33.41 10.51
N LEU A 137 -20.52 -33.55 9.91
CA LEU A 137 -21.58 -32.57 10.07
C LEU A 137 -22.03 -32.45 11.54
N GLN A 138 -22.15 -33.58 12.25
CA GLN A 138 -22.47 -33.63 13.68
C GLN A 138 -21.41 -32.96 14.55
N GLN A 139 -20.13 -33.13 14.22
CA GLN A 139 -19.02 -32.51 14.96
C GLN A 139 -19.06 -30.98 14.93
N TRP A 140 -19.46 -30.37 13.80
CA TRP A 140 -19.24 -28.94 13.56
C TRP A 140 -20.52 -28.10 13.45
N HIS A 141 -21.65 -28.69 13.06
CA HIS A 141 -22.89 -27.94 12.84
C HIS A 141 -23.75 -27.90 14.11
N ARG A 142 -24.27 -26.73 14.48
CA ARG A 142 -25.11 -26.54 15.69
C ARG A 142 -26.39 -27.40 15.67
N SER A 143 -27.03 -27.50 14.51
CA SER A 143 -28.22 -28.36 14.26
C SER A 143 -27.97 -29.34 13.11
N PRO A 144 -27.21 -30.43 13.32
CA PRO A 144 -26.76 -31.30 12.24
C PRO A 144 -27.90 -32.07 11.57
N GLU A 145 -28.98 -32.34 12.31
CA GLU A 145 -30.19 -33.00 11.83
C GLU A 145 -30.90 -32.17 10.76
N ASP A 146 -31.12 -30.88 11.04
CA ASP A 146 -31.75 -29.94 10.11
C ASP A 146 -30.88 -29.71 8.87
N ALA A 147 -29.56 -29.59 9.06
CA ALA A 147 -28.63 -29.42 7.96
C ALA A 147 -28.61 -30.65 7.04
N ALA A 148 -28.55 -31.85 7.61
CA ALA A 148 -28.62 -33.11 6.85
C ALA A 148 -29.96 -33.21 6.12
N ALA A 149 -31.08 -32.98 6.82
CA ALA A 149 -32.42 -33.02 6.24
C ALA A 149 -32.53 -32.04 5.05
N ARG A 150 -32.00 -30.82 5.16
CA ARG A 150 -32.00 -29.83 4.08
C ARG A 150 -31.15 -30.26 2.87
N VAL A 151 -29.95 -30.79 3.09
CA VAL A 151 -29.06 -31.25 2.01
C VAL A 151 -29.65 -32.46 1.28
N LEU A 152 -30.23 -33.39 2.06
CA LEU A 152 -30.69 -34.70 1.62
C LEU A 152 -32.17 -34.74 1.23
N ARG A 153 -32.94 -33.67 1.48
CA ARG A 153 -34.42 -33.62 1.30
C ARG A 153 -34.93 -34.17 -0.02
N LYS A 154 -34.19 -33.95 -1.11
CA LYS A 154 -34.59 -34.36 -2.46
C LYS A 154 -34.54 -35.88 -2.64
N ASP A 155 -33.57 -36.53 -2.00
CA ASP A 155 -33.26 -37.94 -2.18
C ASP A 155 -33.77 -38.78 -0.99
N PHE A 156 -33.89 -38.15 0.19
CA PHE A 156 -34.37 -38.75 1.44
C PHE A 156 -35.39 -37.82 2.12
N PRO A 157 -36.60 -37.69 1.56
CA PRO A 157 -37.64 -36.86 2.15
C PRO A 157 -38.04 -37.37 3.55
N ASP A 158 -38.38 -36.44 4.44
CA ASP A 158 -38.81 -36.81 5.80
C ASP A 158 -40.15 -37.56 5.76
N PRO A 159 -40.25 -38.79 6.31
CA PRO A 159 -41.49 -39.56 6.27
C PRO A 159 -42.70 -38.82 6.85
N LYS A 160 -42.50 -38.07 7.94
CA LYS A 160 -43.57 -37.26 8.55
C LYS A 160 -44.07 -36.16 7.61
N GLU A 161 -43.16 -35.54 6.88
CA GLU A 161 -43.50 -34.51 5.90
C GLU A 161 -44.22 -35.10 4.69
N LEU A 162 -43.82 -36.28 4.22
CA LEU A 162 -44.55 -37.02 3.19
C LEU A 162 -45.96 -37.38 3.66
N ASP A 163 -46.09 -37.94 4.86
CA ASP A 163 -47.37 -38.36 5.45
C ASP A 163 -48.31 -37.15 5.58
N ARG A 164 -47.79 -36.01 6.05
CA ARG A 164 -48.53 -34.74 6.11
C ARG A 164 -48.99 -34.25 4.73
N GLN A 165 -48.12 -34.30 3.72
CA GLN A 165 -48.49 -33.89 2.35
C GLN A 165 -49.51 -34.84 1.72
N ILE A 166 -49.39 -36.15 1.96
CA ILE A 166 -50.36 -37.17 1.51
C ILE A 166 -51.71 -36.94 2.18
N GLN A 167 -51.73 -36.72 3.50
CA GLN A 167 -52.95 -36.43 4.26
C GLN A 167 -53.62 -35.14 3.77
N ASN A 168 -52.86 -34.06 3.58
CA ASN A 168 -53.38 -32.79 3.08
C ASN A 168 -53.99 -32.92 1.68
N LEU A 169 -53.37 -33.70 0.78
CA LEU A 169 -53.92 -33.97 -0.55
C LEU A 169 -55.11 -34.93 -0.51
N GLY A 170 -55.17 -35.82 0.48
CA GLY A 170 -56.28 -36.76 0.67
C GLY A 170 -57.53 -36.16 1.30
N GLY A 171 -57.40 -35.04 2.02
CA GLY A 171 -58.52 -34.29 2.62
C GLY A 171 -59.22 -33.30 1.66
N LEU A 172 -58.79 -33.19 0.41
CA LEU A 172 -59.45 -32.33 -0.58
C LEU A 172 -60.73 -33.01 -1.11
N GLU A 173 -61.87 -32.31 -1.07
CA GLU A 173 -63.15 -32.84 -1.55
C GLU A 173 -63.16 -33.15 -3.06
N GLN A 174 -62.46 -32.32 -3.86
CA GLN A 174 -62.35 -32.48 -5.31
C GLN A 174 -60.91 -32.23 -5.79
N PRO A 175 -59.99 -33.20 -5.65
CA PRO A 175 -58.60 -33.03 -6.05
C PRO A 175 -58.48 -33.02 -7.58
N THR A 176 -57.80 -32.01 -8.12
CA THR A 176 -57.45 -31.91 -9.54
C THR A 176 -56.59 -33.10 -10.00
N PRO A 177 -56.55 -33.42 -11.31
CA PRO A 177 -55.72 -34.52 -11.83
C PRO A 177 -54.23 -34.40 -11.46
N LEU A 178 -53.67 -33.18 -11.44
CA LEU A 178 -52.28 -32.94 -11.03
C LEU A 178 -52.06 -33.22 -9.52
N GLN A 179 -53.04 -32.92 -8.67
CA GLN A 179 -52.97 -33.21 -7.24
C GLN A 179 -53.05 -34.72 -6.97
N GLN A 180 -53.92 -35.44 -7.70
CA GLN A 180 -53.99 -36.91 -7.61
C GLN A 180 -52.68 -37.56 -8.07
N GLN A 181 -52.12 -37.12 -9.19
CA GLN A 181 -50.83 -37.61 -9.69
C GLN A 181 -49.69 -37.32 -8.70
N ARG A 182 -49.67 -36.13 -8.10
CA ARG A 182 -48.69 -35.77 -7.07
C ARG A 182 -48.86 -36.64 -5.82
N ARG A 183 -50.08 -36.85 -5.34
CA ARG A 183 -50.37 -37.72 -4.19
C ARG A 183 -49.86 -39.14 -4.44
N PHE A 184 -50.20 -39.74 -5.60
CA PHE A 184 -49.72 -41.06 -5.99
C PHE A 184 -48.18 -41.13 -6.02
N LYS A 185 -47.52 -40.08 -6.54
CA LYS A 185 -46.05 -40.01 -6.54
C LYS A 185 -45.47 -39.95 -5.12
N LEU A 186 -46.10 -39.21 -4.21
CA LEU A 186 -45.67 -39.10 -2.81
C LEU A 186 -45.90 -40.42 -2.05
N GLU A 187 -47.05 -41.06 -2.25
CA GLU A 187 -47.36 -42.39 -1.69
C GLU A 187 -46.34 -43.43 -2.18
N ARG A 188 -46.03 -43.44 -3.47
CA ARG A 188 -44.99 -44.31 -4.04
C ARG A 188 -43.61 -44.03 -3.43
N LEU A 189 -43.21 -42.76 -3.31
CA LEU A 189 -41.95 -42.39 -2.67
C LEU A 189 -41.91 -42.80 -1.18
N ARG A 190 -43.07 -42.81 -0.52
CA ARG A 190 -43.20 -43.20 0.89
C ARG A 190 -43.07 -44.71 1.10
N THR A 191 -43.62 -45.51 0.18
CA THR A 191 -43.64 -46.98 0.27
C THR A 191 -42.42 -47.64 -0.35
N ASP A 192 -41.93 -47.09 -1.47
CA ASP A 192 -40.82 -47.62 -2.28
C ASP A 192 -39.84 -46.48 -2.62
N PRO A 193 -39.04 -46.03 -1.64
CA PRO A 193 -38.08 -44.95 -1.87
C PRO A 193 -37.03 -45.41 -2.88
N VAL A 194 -36.91 -44.66 -3.97
CA VAL A 194 -35.89 -44.93 -5.00
C VAL A 194 -34.50 -44.74 -4.40
N ALA A 195 -33.73 -45.81 -4.28
CA ALA A 195 -32.36 -45.75 -3.81
C ALA A 195 -31.51 -44.88 -4.75
N PRO A 196 -30.77 -43.88 -4.23
CA PRO A 196 -29.89 -43.08 -5.07
C PRO A 196 -28.79 -43.94 -5.71
N THR A 197 -28.39 -43.59 -6.93
CA THR A 197 -27.27 -44.25 -7.60
C THR A 197 -25.95 -43.97 -6.85
N PRO A 198 -24.91 -44.80 -7.01
CA PRO A 198 -23.61 -44.57 -6.38
C PRO A 198 -23.03 -43.18 -6.65
N GLY A 199 -23.07 -42.71 -7.90
CA GLY A 199 -22.62 -41.36 -8.26
C GLY A 199 -23.46 -40.24 -7.63
N ARG A 200 -24.75 -40.49 -7.36
CA ARG A 200 -25.59 -39.55 -6.62
C ARG A 200 -25.22 -39.52 -5.13
N LEU A 201 -24.94 -40.66 -4.51
CA LEU A 201 -24.47 -40.75 -3.12
C LEU A 201 -23.14 -39.99 -2.95
N GLU A 202 -22.21 -40.13 -3.89
CA GLU A 202 -20.95 -39.36 -3.90
C GLU A 202 -21.21 -37.85 -3.92
N GLN A 203 -22.14 -37.38 -4.76
CA GLN A 203 -22.53 -35.96 -4.76
C GLN A 203 -23.15 -35.50 -3.43
N LEU A 204 -23.95 -36.35 -2.78
CA LEU A 204 -24.57 -36.04 -1.49
C LEU A 204 -23.53 -36.01 -0.36
N ASP A 205 -22.57 -36.94 -0.36
CA ASP A 205 -21.42 -36.93 0.55
C ASP A 205 -20.64 -35.61 0.40
N LEU A 206 -20.31 -35.21 -0.83
CA LEU A 206 -19.64 -33.93 -1.10
C LEU A 206 -20.44 -32.72 -0.58
N ARG A 207 -21.77 -32.72 -0.74
CA ARG A 207 -22.64 -31.64 -0.25
C ARG A 207 -22.72 -31.61 1.28
N LEU A 208 -22.76 -32.77 1.94
CA LEU A 208 -22.72 -32.87 3.39
C LEU A 208 -21.37 -32.42 3.95
N ARG A 209 -20.25 -32.84 3.34
CA ARG A 209 -18.91 -32.36 3.70
C ARG A 209 -18.78 -30.85 3.51
N SER A 210 -19.32 -30.30 2.42
CA SER A 210 -19.40 -28.86 2.21
C SER A 210 -20.24 -28.14 3.28
N ALA A 211 -21.34 -28.74 3.73
CA ALA A 211 -22.12 -28.19 4.85
C ALA A 211 -21.37 -28.25 6.18
N ALA A 212 -20.67 -29.34 6.47
CA ALA A 212 -19.80 -29.46 7.64
C ALA A 212 -18.65 -28.44 7.59
N GLY A 213 -18.02 -28.27 6.42
CA GLY A 213 -16.96 -27.29 6.20
C GLY A 213 -17.42 -25.84 6.40
N ARG A 214 -18.65 -25.48 5.97
CA ARG A 214 -19.19 -24.15 6.22
C ARG A 214 -19.43 -23.91 7.70
N ALA A 215 -19.98 -24.89 8.41
CA ALA A 215 -20.19 -24.79 9.85
C ALA A 215 -18.87 -24.68 10.63
N LEU A 216 -17.86 -25.46 10.24
CA LEU A 216 -16.52 -25.33 10.79
C LEU A 216 -15.92 -23.95 10.48
N PHE A 217 -16.03 -23.44 9.25
CA PHE A 217 -15.56 -22.10 8.92
C PHE A 217 -16.25 -21.02 9.75
N GLU A 218 -17.57 -21.08 9.92
CA GLU A 218 -18.34 -20.15 10.76
C GLU A 218 -17.90 -20.19 12.23
N LEU A 219 -17.60 -21.38 12.75
CA LEU A 219 -17.02 -21.55 14.08
C LEU A 219 -15.65 -20.87 14.15
N VAL A 220 -14.75 -21.21 13.22
CA VAL A 220 -13.38 -20.72 13.17
C VAL A 220 -13.35 -19.20 13.05
N GLU A 221 -14.12 -18.63 12.11
CA GLU A 221 -14.24 -17.19 11.91
C GLU A 221 -14.69 -16.48 13.18
N ARG A 222 -15.68 -17.04 13.89
CA ARG A 222 -16.15 -16.47 15.16
C ARG A 222 -15.10 -16.53 16.26
N GLU A 223 -14.38 -17.65 16.42
CA GLU A 223 -13.33 -17.76 17.43
C GLU A 223 -12.14 -16.83 17.09
N VAL A 224 -11.73 -16.78 15.81
CA VAL A 224 -10.71 -15.84 15.31
C VAL A 224 -11.11 -14.40 15.58
N ALA A 225 -12.34 -14.01 15.25
CA ALA A 225 -12.84 -12.68 15.54
C ALA A 225 -12.90 -12.38 17.04
N ALA A 226 -13.21 -13.37 17.89
CA ALA A 226 -13.24 -13.23 19.34
C ALA A 226 -11.83 -13.02 19.93
N VAL A 227 -10.84 -13.81 19.51
CA VAL A 227 -9.45 -13.65 19.95
C VAL A 227 -8.87 -12.34 19.42
N TRP A 228 -9.10 -12.03 18.14
CA TRP A 228 -8.69 -10.76 17.52
C TRP A 228 -9.28 -9.56 18.26
N LYS A 229 -10.57 -9.62 18.62
CA LYS A 229 -11.26 -8.63 19.46
C LYS A 229 -10.55 -8.48 20.81
N ALA A 230 -10.32 -9.59 21.51
CA ALA A 230 -9.71 -9.58 22.83
C ALA A 230 -8.29 -8.98 22.81
N ASN A 231 -7.47 -9.34 21.82
CA ASN A 231 -6.07 -8.91 21.75
C ASN A 231 -5.95 -7.41 21.43
N LEU A 232 -6.76 -6.91 20.49
CA LEU A 232 -6.68 -5.50 20.08
C LEU A 232 -7.47 -4.58 21.02
N PHE A 233 -8.70 -4.94 21.32
CA PHE A 233 -9.65 -4.05 21.98
C PHE A 233 -9.83 -4.35 23.46
N GLY A 234 -9.25 -5.43 23.99
CA GLY A 234 -9.43 -5.81 25.39
C GLY A 234 -10.88 -6.17 25.70
N SER A 235 -11.42 -5.63 26.80
CA SER A 235 -12.73 -5.98 27.34
C SER A 235 -13.90 -5.14 26.79
N LEU A 236 -13.79 -4.57 25.59
CA LEU A 236 -14.91 -3.82 25.00
C LEU A 236 -16.16 -4.71 24.84
N GLU A 237 -17.30 -4.24 25.35
CA GLU A 237 -18.57 -4.99 25.30
C GLU A 237 -18.97 -5.31 23.85
N SER A 238 -18.89 -4.34 22.95
CA SER A 238 -19.16 -4.50 21.52
C SER A 238 -18.04 -3.91 20.68
N LEU A 239 -17.82 -4.48 19.49
CA LEU A 239 -16.92 -3.88 18.51
C LEU A 239 -17.67 -2.77 17.76
N PRO A 240 -17.01 -1.65 17.47
CA PRO A 240 -17.59 -0.65 16.59
C PRO A 240 -17.67 -1.20 15.16
N ALA A 241 -18.66 -0.76 14.39
CA ALA A 241 -18.92 -1.28 13.04
C ALA A 241 -17.72 -1.16 12.08
N TRP A 242 -16.86 -0.14 12.27
CA TRP A 242 -15.66 0.03 11.47
C TRP A 242 -14.61 -1.07 11.70
N ALA A 243 -14.62 -1.77 12.84
CA ALA A 243 -13.69 -2.86 13.11
C ALA A 243 -13.95 -4.09 12.22
N GLU A 244 -15.12 -4.15 11.57
CA GLU A 244 -15.48 -5.17 10.59
C GLU A 244 -15.28 -4.69 9.13
N ASP A 245 -14.81 -3.45 8.94
CA ASP A 245 -14.51 -2.97 7.60
C ASP A 245 -13.26 -3.64 7.04
N VAL A 246 -13.33 -4.10 5.79
CA VAL A 246 -12.24 -4.85 5.17
C VAL A 246 -10.97 -4.00 5.03
N ASP A 247 -11.12 -2.71 4.72
CA ASP A 247 -9.97 -1.83 4.55
C ASP A 247 -9.28 -1.58 5.89
N PHE A 248 -10.04 -1.42 6.97
CA PHE A 248 -9.49 -1.27 8.32
C PHE A 248 -8.89 -2.56 8.86
N VAL A 249 -9.50 -3.71 8.61
CA VAL A 249 -8.94 -5.00 9.04
C VAL A 249 -7.58 -5.24 8.39
N HIS A 250 -7.40 -4.87 7.11
CA HIS A 250 -6.07 -4.92 6.46
C HIS A 250 -5.08 -3.94 7.09
N ALA A 251 -5.53 -2.73 7.43
CA ALA A 251 -4.67 -1.76 8.10
C ALA A 251 -4.21 -2.25 9.49
N ILE A 252 -5.14 -2.80 10.26
CA ILE A 252 -4.91 -3.37 11.58
C ILE A 252 -4.03 -4.61 11.48
N ALA A 253 -4.19 -5.44 10.44
CA ALA A 253 -3.31 -6.58 10.23
C ALA A 253 -1.85 -6.11 10.21
N GLY A 254 -1.50 -5.00 9.58
CA GLY A 254 -0.13 -4.45 9.58
C GLY A 254 0.48 -4.17 10.97
N ILE A 255 -0.32 -4.09 12.04
CA ILE A 255 0.16 -3.86 13.41
C ILE A 255 1.04 -5.00 13.92
N HIS A 256 0.84 -6.24 13.46
CA HIS A 256 1.65 -7.38 13.95
C HIS A 256 3.14 -7.27 13.56
N GLN A 257 3.47 -6.48 12.54
CA GLN A 257 4.85 -6.30 12.05
C GLN A 257 5.62 -5.26 12.87
N LEU A 258 4.95 -4.61 13.82
CA LEU A 258 5.54 -3.56 14.63
C LEU A 258 6.33 -4.16 15.81
N THR A 259 7.22 -3.37 16.39
CA THR A 259 7.91 -3.73 17.63
C THR A 259 6.93 -3.72 18.80
N SER A 260 7.21 -4.46 19.89
CA SER A 260 6.29 -4.55 21.04
C SER A 260 5.84 -3.19 21.61
N PRO A 261 6.71 -2.17 21.79
CA PRO A 261 6.26 -0.85 22.23
C PRO A 261 5.27 -0.19 21.26
N MET A 262 5.47 -0.39 19.95
CA MET A 262 4.60 0.17 18.93
C MET A 262 3.28 -0.62 18.79
N ILE A 263 3.28 -1.92 19.05
CA ILE A 263 2.05 -2.73 19.15
C ILE A 263 1.17 -2.22 20.29
N GLU A 264 1.75 -1.94 21.46
CA GLU A 264 0.99 -1.42 22.60
C GLU A 264 0.44 -0.01 22.33
N LEU A 265 1.22 0.86 21.69
CA LEU A 265 0.71 2.17 21.25
C LEU A 265 -0.44 2.02 20.24
N ALA A 266 -0.30 1.12 19.27
CA ALA A 266 -1.34 0.87 18.28
C ALA A 266 -2.63 0.32 18.91
N ARG A 267 -2.51 -0.60 19.87
CA ARG A 267 -3.65 -1.10 20.66
C ARG A 267 -4.32 0.02 21.44
N GLU A 268 -3.55 0.90 22.08
CA GLU A 268 -4.08 2.05 22.81
C GLU A 268 -4.84 3.01 21.88
N VAL A 269 -4.28 3.35 20.71
CA VAL A 269 -4.96 4.15 19.68
C VAL A 269 -6.31 3.54 19.31
N LEU A 270 -6.35 2.24 19.01
CA LEU A 270 -7.58 1.54 18.62
C LEU A 270 -8.62 1.48 19.74
N ARG A 271 -8.19 1.23 20.99
CA ARG A 271 -9.07 1.20 22.16
C ARG A 271 -9.69 2.57 22.44
N ARG A 272 -8.87 3.63 22.43
CA ARG A 272 -9.34 5.01 22.58
C ARG A 272 -10.33 5.41 21.49
N ARG A 273 -10.05 5.01 20.24
CA ARG A 273 -10.97 5.26 19.11
C ARG A 273 -12.28 4.47 19.19
N ALA A 274 -12.26 3.30 19.81
CA ALA A 274 -13.41 2.41 19.96
C ALA A 274 -14.29 2.74 21.19
N SER A 275 -13.78 3.44 22.20
CA SER A 275 -14.51 3.75 23.45
C SER A 275 -15.52 4.91 23.35
N ASP A 276 -15.94 5.28 22.14
CA ASP A 276 -16.98 6.28 21.79
C ASP A 276 -16.75 7.70 22.32
N SER A 277 -15.56 7.99 22.85
CA SER A 277 -15.20 9.34 23.24
C SER A 277 -14.75 10.12 22.00
N ARG A 278 -15.22 11.36 21.85
CA ARG A 278 -14.60 12.38 20.98
C ARG A 278 -13.14 12.70 21.38
N LEU A 279 -12.55 11.88 22.25
CA LEU A 279 -11.26 11.99 22.92
C LEU A 279 -10.42 10.74 22.62
N TRP A 280 -10.36 10.32 21.35
CA TRP A 280 -9.26 9.46 20.92
C TRP A 280 -7.92 10.20 20.90
N ASP A 281 -7.94 11.50 21.24
CA ASP A 281 -6.74 12.29 21.44
C ASP A 281 -5.86 11.73 22.56
N PHE A 282 -4.58 12.09 22.50
CA PHE A 282 -3.55 11.69 23.47
C PHE A 282 -3.15 12.87 24.36
N ARG A 283 -4.00 13.88 24.52
CA ARG A 283 -3.65 15.10 25.28
C ARG A 283 -3.35 14.80 26.73
N ASP A 284 -4.05 13.85 27.33
CA ASP A 284 -3.86 13.38 28.71
C ASP A 284 -2.53 12.65 28.93
N HIS A 285 -1.83 12.23 27.88
CA HIS A 285 -0.54 11.57 28.01
C HIS A 285 0.51 12.53 28.62
N PRO A 286 1.28 12.13 29.65
CA PRO A 286 2.21 13.02 30.34
C PRO A 286 3.21 13.74 29.43
N ALA A 287 3.75 13.06 28.41
CA ALA A 287 4.67 13.65 27.44
C ALA A 287 4.00 14.76 26.60
N ASN A 288 2.73 14.57 26.22
CA ASN A 288 1.97 15.56 25.47
C ASN A 288 1.56 16.75 26.37
N GLN A 289 1.17 16.50 27.62
CA GLN A 289 0.93 17.56 28.62
C GLN A 289 2.18 18.42 28.83
N GLN A 290 3.36 17.80 28.95
CA GLN A 290 4.62 18.51 29.08
C GLN A 290 4.90 19.38 27.85
N PHE A 291 4.70 18.86 26.65
CA PHE A 291 4.88 19.62 25.41
C PHE A 291 3.89 20.80 25.31
N LEU A 292 2.61 20.60 25.64
CA LEU A 292 1.62 21.68 25.69
C LEU A 292 1.99 22.77 26.71
N ALA A 293 2.52 22.39 27.87
CA ALA A 293 3.03 23.34 28.86
C ALA A 293 4.25 24.13 28.35
N GLN A 294 5.11 23.51 27.52
CA GLN A 294 6.21 24.21 26.85
C GLN A 294 5.71 25.27 25.87
N LEU A 295 4.69 24.95 25.05
CA LEU A 295 4.06 25.93 24.15
C LEU A 295 3.48 27.12 24.93
N ALA A 296 2.73 26.85 26.00
CA ALA A 296 2.16 27.88 26.85
C ALA A 296 3.25 28.78 27.49
N THR A 297 4.37 28.18 27.92
CA THR A 297 5.51 28.93 28.48
C THR A 297 6.18 29.83 27.44
N ALA A 298 6.19 29.41 26.18
CA ALA A 298 6.69 30.19 25.06
C ALA A 298 5.70 31.26 24.54
N GLY A 299 4.49 31.34 25.12
CA GLY A 299 3.44 32.25 24.66
C GLY A 299 2.79 31.85 23.33
N ILE A 300 2.94 30.58 22.93
CA ILE A 300 2.33 30.02 21.71
C ILE A 300 0.92 29.53 22.04
N ASP A 301 -0.07 29.85 21.19
CA ASP A 301 -1.43 29.33 21.33
C ASP A 301 -1.56 27.96 20.63
N PRO A 302 -1.75 26.84 21.36
CA PRO A 302 -1.94 25.54 20.75
C PRO A 302 -3.37 25.32 20.22
N THR A 303 -4.32 26.24 20.47
CA THR A 303 -5.72 26.05 20.11
C THR A 303 -5.91 25.77 18.61
N PRO A 304 -5.29 26.51 17.68
CA PRO A 304 -5.41 26.21 16.24
C PRO A 304 -4.77 24.88 15.83
N TRP A 305 -3.82 24.37 16.62
CA TRP A 305 -3.16 23.11 16.37
C TRP A 305 -3.98 21.91 16.85
N VAL A 306 -4.70 22.07 17.96
CA VAL A 306 -5.32 20.99 18.72
C VAL A 306 -6.84 20.95 18.56
N ASP A 307 -7.52 22.09 18.64
CA ASP A 307 -8.98 22.17 18.79
C ASP A 307 -9.66 22.93 17.63
N ASP A 308 -9.10 24.05 17.18
CA ASP A 308 -9.70 24.97 16.20
C ASP A 308 -8.82 25.12 14.95
N ALA A 309 -8.49 23.98 14.34
CA ALA A 309 -7.71 23.96 13.11
C ALA A 309 -8.41 24.75 12.00
N PRO A 310 -7.68 25.54 11.20
CA PRO A 310 -8.27 26.21 10.06
C PRO A 310 -8.88 25.17 9.11
N VAL A 311 -9.91 25.57 8.37
CA VAL A 311 -10.53 24.74 7.33
C VAL A 311 -10.61 25.57 6.07
N PHE A 312 -9.97 25.12 5.00
CA PHE A 312 -9.99 25.80 3.71
C PHE A 312 -10.87 25.03 2.75
N GLU A 313 -11.80 25.72 2.10
CA GLU A 313 -12.64 25.16 1.05
C GLU A 313 -12.53 26.05 -0.19
N GLU A 314 -11.92 25.53 -1.26
CA GLU A 314 -11.75 26.27 -2.50
C GLU A 314 -12.00 25.39 -3.71
N SER A 315 -12.63 25.95 -4.74
CA SER A 315 -12.79 25.26 -6.02
C SER A 315 -11.52 25.37 -6.84
N LEU A 316 -10.80 24.27 -7.00
CA LEU A 316 -9.67 24.18 -7.92
C LEU A 316 -10.17 23.75 -9.29
N GLY A 317 -9.80 24.50 -10.33
CA GLY A 317 -10.20 24.23 -11.72
C GLY A 317 -9.95 22.76 -12.09
N GLY A 318 -10.99 22.07 -12.57
CA GLY A 318 -10.92 20.64 -12.92
C GLY A 318 -11.10 19.64 -11.77
N LEU A 319 -10.78 20.00 -10.52
CA LEU A 319 -10.92 19.12 -9.34
C LEU A 319 -12.19 19.39 -8.51
N GLY A 320 -12.85 20.52 -8.75
CA GLY A 320 -14.01 20.94 -7.97
C GLY A 320 -13.62 21.46 -6.59
N PRO A 321 -14.55 21.54 -5.62
CA PRO A 321 -14.24 22.02 -4.28
C PRO A 321 -13.31 21.02 -3.58
N ILE A 322 -12.18 21.54 -3.12
CA ILE A 322 -11.20 20.86 -2.28
C ILE A 322 -11.29 21.45 -0.87
N ARG A 323 -11.40 20.57 0.12
CA ARG A 323 -11.35 20.89 1.54
C ARG A 323 -9.99 20.49 2.12
N VAL A 324 -9.26 21.43 2.71
CA VAL A 324 -7.99 21.18 3.41
C VAL A 324 -8.18 21.39 4.91
N THR A 325 -7.80 20.39 5.70
CA THR A 325 -7.93 20.37 7.17
C THR A 325 -6.92 19.41 7.78
N ILE A 326 -6.57 19.61 9.05
CA ILE A 326 -5.93 18.55 9.84
C ILE A 326 -6.88 17.36 9.92
N GLU A 327 -6.36 16.17 9.59
CA GLU A 327 -7.06 14.92 9.80
C GLU A 327 -6.97 14.53 11.27
N ARG A 328 -8.11 14.16 11.81
CA ARG A 328 -8.28 13.86 13.22
C ARG A 328 -8.61 12.38 13.40
N ASP A 329 -9.40 11.74 12.54
CA ASP A 329 -9.73 10.33 12.75
C ASP A 329 -8.49 9.42 12.61
N PRO A 330 -8.06 8.70 13.67
CA PRO A 330 -6.96 7.75 13.60
C PRO A 330 -7.14 6.72 12.50
N LEU A 331 -8.38 6.33 12.21
CA LEU A 331 -8.69 5.35 11.15
C LEU A 331 -8.30 5.88 9.77
N GLU A 332 -8.52 7.17 9.51
CA GLU A 332 -8.11 7.82 8.27
C GLU A 332 -6.57 7.99 8.19
N LEU A 333 -5.92 8.14 9.35
CA LEU A 333 -4.45 8.18 9.46
C LEU A 333 -3.80 6.81 9.24
N LEU A 334 -4.44 5.70 9.62
CA LEU A 334 -3.98 4.34 9.27
C LEU A 334 -3.82 4.13 7.76
N HIS A 335 -4.57 4.88 6.96
CA HIS A 335 -4.48 4.85 5.50
C HIS A 335 -3.55 5.90 4.91
N MET A 336 -2.85 6.71 5.71
CA MET A 336 -2.06 7.82 5.21
C MET A 336 -1.05 7.39 4.16
N GLY A 337 -0.40 6.24 4.33
CA GLY A 337 0.53 5.74 3.33
C GLY A 337 -0.15 5.09 2.14
N ARG A 338 -1.25 4.36 2.37
CA ARG A 338 -2.03 3.64 1.34
C ARG A 338 -2.59 4.60 0.30
N TRP A 339 -3.01 5.79 0.70
CA TRP A 339 -3.52 6.80 -0.23
C TRP A 339 -2.52 7.21 -1.30
N PHE A 340 -1.22 7.07 -1.06
CA PHE A 340 -0.15 7.54 -1.95
C PHE A 340 0.92 6.48 -2.24
N ASP A 341 0.65 5.21 -1.91
CA ASP A 341 1.57 4.08 -2.11
C ASP A 341 2.98 4.33 -1.54
N THR A 342 3.05 4.74 -0.27
CA THR A 342 4.31 5.07 0.41
C THR A 342 4.71 4.00 1.43
N CYS A 343 5.93 4.09 1.97
CA CYS A 343 6.42 3.21 3.06
C CYS A 343 5.60 3.27 4.35
N LEU A 344 4.70 4.26 4.50
CA LEU A 344 3.74 4.40 5.60
C LEU A 344 2.44 3.59 5.38
N SER A 345 2.34 2.82 4.29
CA SER A 345 1.16 1.96 4.05
C SER A 345 1.13 0.81 5.06
N PRO A 346 -0.04 0.22 5.36
CA PRO A 346 -0.10 -0.99 6.17
C PRO A 346 0.85 -2.09 5.65
N GLY A 347 1.69 -2.62 6.55
CA GLY A 347 2.74 -3.59 6.20
C GLY A 347 3.99 -3.00 5.54
N GLY A 348 4.05 -1.67 5.36
CA GLY A 348 5.24 -0.97 4.91
C GLY A 348 6.29 -0.84 6.03
N VAL A 349 7.55 -0.72 5.64
CA VAL A 349 8.70 -0.67 6.58
C VAL A 349 8.64 0.48 7.58
N SER A 350 7.89 1.54 7.28
CA SER A 350 7.73 2.72 8.15
C SER A 350 6.32 2.82 8.76
N PHE A 351 5.49 1.77 8.67
CA PHE A 351 4.10 1.81 9.14
C PHE A 351 3.96 2.16 10.63
N PHE A 352 4.96 1.83 11.45
CA PHE A 352 5.03 2.23 12.87
C PHE A 352 4.86 3.74 13.06
N SER A 353 5.39 4.56 12.14
CA SER A 353 5.38 6.02 12.22
C SER A 353 3.96 6.60 12.19
N VAL A 354 3.00 5.86 11.62
CA VAL A 354 1.58 6.27 11.59
C VAL A 354 1.02 6.42 13.01
N PHE A 355 1.33 5.49 13.91
CA PHE A 355 0.85 5.54 15.29
C PHE A 355 1.50 6.68 16.07
N THR A 356 2.75 6.99 15.78
CA THR A 356 3.43 8.16 16.35
C THR A 356 2.85 9.47 15.82
N ASN A 357 2.46 9.54 14.54
CA ASN A 357 1.74 10.70 14.00
C ASN A 357 0.35 10.90 14.62
N ILE A 358 -0.29 9.82 15.11
CA ILE A 358 -1.57 9.89 15.81
C ILE A 358 -1.37 10.33 17.27
N ALA A 359 -0.38 9.76 17.95
CA ALA A 359 -0.24 9.89 19.40
C ALA A 359 0.61 11.09 19.84
N ASP A 360 1.61 11.49 19.06
CA ASP A 360 2.48 12.60 19.42
C ASP A 360 1.82 13.92 19.06
N ILE A 361 1.46 14.71 20.09
CA ILE A 361 0.71 15.94 19.86
C ILE A 361 1.50 16.99 19.08
N ASN A 362 2.84 16.90 19.00
CA ASN A 362 3.66 17.80 18.20
C ASN A 362 3.67 17.47 16.69
N LYS A 363 2.87 16.49 16.23
CA LYS A 363 2.75 16.09 14.83
C LYS A 363 1.29 16.19 14.40
N GLN A 364 1.05 16.61 13.15
CA GLN A 364 -0.28 16.61 12.55
C GLN A 364 -0.18 16.18 11.09
N VAL A 365 -1.22 15.51 10.60
CA VAL A 365 -1.36 15.18 9.18
C VAL A 365 -2.50 16.04 8.62
N ILE A 366 -2.21 16.78 7.56
CA ILE A 366 -3.17 17.59 6.84
C ILE A 366 -3.60 16.82 5.61
N TYR A 367 -4.92 16.70 5.39
CA TYR A 367 -5.47 16.14 4.16
C TYR A 367 -6.18 17.20 3.33
N ALA A 368 -6.04 17.07 2.01
CA ALA A 368 -6.90 17.71 1.03
C ALA A 368 -7.89 16.68 0.51
N ARG A 369 -9.20 16.94 0.65
CA ARG A 369 -10.28 16.07 0.20
C ARG A 369 -11.11 16.75 -0.88
N ASN A 370 -11.52 16.02 -1.90
CA ASN A 370 -12.43 16.55 -2.92
C ASN A 370 -13.90 16.56 -2.45
N ALA A 371 -14.81 17.00 -3.32
CA ALA A 371 -16.25 17.02 -3.07
C ALA A 371 -16.84 15.67 -2.65
N SER A 372 -16.23 14.53 -3.05
CA SER A 372 -16.68 13.20 -2.67
C SER A 372 -16.06 12.69 -1.36
N GLY A 373 -15.29 13.52 -0.66
CA GLY A 373 -14.56 13.17 0.56
C GLY A 373 -13.28 12.35 0.32
N ARG A 374 -12.91 12.09 -0.94
CA ARG A 374 -11.71 11.31 -1.28
C ARG A 374 -10.46 12.15 -1.02
N VAL A 375 -9.48 11.56 -0.36
CA VAL A 375 -8.15 12.17 -0.16
C VAL A 375 -7.46 12.34 -1.52
N VAL A 376 -7.15 13.58 -1.87
CA VAL A 376 -6.42 13.97 -3.09
C VAL A 376 -5.04 14.55 -2.78
N GLY A 377 -4.79 14.93 -1.52
CA GLY A 377 -3.47 15.38 -1.06
C GLY A 377 -3.25 15.11 0.42
N ARG A 378 -1.98 15.04 0.82
CA ARG A 378 -1.52 14.86 2.20
C ARG A 378 -0.22 15.62 2.45
N MET A 379 -0.12 16.29 3.58
CA MET A 379 1.12 16.85 4.11
C MET A 379 1.25 16.51 5.60
N LEU A 380 2.42 16.03 6.02
CA LEU A 380 2.75 15.95 7.44
C LEU A 380 3.36 17.28 7.87
N VAL A 381 3.02 17.73 9.07
CA VAL A 381 3.60 18.91 9.71
C VAL A 381 3.94 18.59 11.16
N ALA A 382 4.99 19.21 11.68
CA ALA A 382 5.41 19.00 13.06
C ALA A 382 6.02 20.26 13.67
N LEU A 383 5.97 20.36 14.99
CA LEU A 383 6.70 21.37 15.74
C LEU A 383 8.06 20.81 16.15
N GLY A 384 9.14 21.48 15.74
CA GLY A 384 10.50 21.14 16.11
C GLY A 384 10.84 21.47 17.57
N PRO A 385 12.04 21.09 18.06
CA PRO A 385 12.51 21.45 19.41
C PRO A 385 12.63 22.96 19.63
N ASP A 386 12.77 23.73 18.54
CA ASP A 386 12.77 25.19 18.50
C ASP A 386 11.37 25.80 18.46
N LEU A 387 10.33 24.97 18.59
CA LEU A 387 8.91 25.34 18.53
C LEU A 387 8.50 26.00 17.19
N ARG A 388 9.32 25.84 16.15
CA ARG A 388 8.99 26.26 14.79
C ARG A 388 8.20 25.18 14.06
N LEU A 389 7.27 25.62 13.22
CA LEU A 389 6.46 24.74 12.39
C LEU A 389 7.28 24.24 11.20
N ARG A 390 7.41 22.93 11.10
CA ARG A 390 8.12 22.23 10.03
C ARG A 390 7.13 21.50 9.15
N THR A 391 7.39 21.54 7.85
CA THR A 391 6.58 20.84 6.85
C THR A 391 7.36 19.70 6.24
N PHE A 392 6.66 18.66 5.81
CA PHE A 392 7.24 17.50 5.13
C PHE A 392 6.73 17.41 3.71
N HIS A 393 7.20 16.39 2.98
CA HIS A 393 6.82 16.20 1.59
C HIS A 393 5.30 16.21 1.37
N CYS A 394 4.87 17.00 0.39
CA CYS A 394 3.47 17.12 -0.01
C CYS A 394 3.13 16.05 -1.06
N TYR A 395 2.32 15.07 -0.68
CA TYR A 395 1.82 14.05 -1.60
C TYR A 395 0.49 14.51 -2.20
N ALA A 396 0.33 14.40 -3.51
CA ALA A 396 -0.92 14.75 -4.19
C ALA A 396 -1.15 13.93 -5.47
N HIS A 397 -2.43 13.64 -5.73
CA HIS A 397 -2.91 13.04 -6.98
C HIS A 397 -3.28 14.14 -7.98
N GLY A 398 -2.87 13.99 -9.24
CA GLY A 398 -3.23 14.95 -10.30
C GLY A 398 -2.42 16.25 -10.25
N GLU A 399 -3.10 17.40 -10.17
CA GLU A 399 -2.50 18.74 -10.21
C GLU A 399 -1.74 19.09 -8.92
N ARG A 400 -0.56 18.45 -8.75
CA ARG A 400 0.29 18.55 -7.55
C ARG A 400 0.58 19.99 -7.13
N GLU A 401 0.77 20.88 -8.11
CA GLU A 401 1.10 22.28 -7.84
C GLU A 401 -0.05 23.04 -7.17
N LEU A 402 -1.30 22.82 -7.60
CA LEU A 402 -2.46 23.45 -6.97
C LEU A 402 -2.68 22.91 -5.55
N ALA A 403 -2.59 21.59 -5.36
CA ALA A 403 -2.71 21.00 -4.04
C ALA A 403 -1.62 21.53 -3.10
N ARG A 404 -0.38 21.65 -3.58
CA ARG A 404 0.74 22.21 -2.80
C ARG A 404 0.50 23.67 -2.42
N ALA A 405 -0.04 24.49 -3.32
CA ALA A 405 -0.38 25.89 -3.02
C ALA A 405 -1.44 25.99 -1.90
N GLN A 406 -2.43 25.10 -1.89
CA GLN A 406 -3.43 25.05 -0.81
C GLN A 406 -2.81 24.65 0.53
N PHE A 407 -1.90 23.69 0.56
CA PHE A 407 -1.17 23.34 1.78
C PHE A 407 -0.27 24.47 2.28
N VAL A 408 0.42 25.19 1.38
CA VAL A 408 1.22 26.37 1.75
C VAL A 408 0.34 27.39 2.48
N ARG A 409 -0.77 27.80 1.86
CA ARG A 409 -1.69 28.75 2.46
C ARG A 409 -2.23 28.26 3.81
N TYR A 410 -2.58 26.98 3.88
CA TYR A 410 -3.09 26.37 5.11
C TYR A 410 -2.06 26.45 6.24
N VAL A 411 -0.80 26.09 5.96
CA VAL A 411 0.28 26.10 6.94
C VAL A 411 0.65 27.53 7.35
N THR A 412 0.63 28.48 6.42
CA THR A 412 0.82 29.91 6.72
C THR A 412 -0.23 30.40 7.71
N GLU A 413 -1.53 30.21 7.41
CA GLU A 413 -2.61 30.59 8.31
C GLU A 413 -2.51 29.89 9.66
N LEU A 414 -2.20 28.59 9.67
CA LEU A 414 -2.02 27.83 10.91
C LEU A 414 -0.89 28.42 11.76
N SER A 415 0.26 28.74 11.14
CA SER A 415 1.40 29.34 11.83
C SER A 415 1.08 30.73 12.41
N GLU A 416 0.36 31.55 11.65
CA GLU A 416 -0.05 32.89 12.08
C GLU A 416 -1.01 32.83 13.26
N ARG A 417 -2.01 31.93 13.22
CA ARG A 417 -2.97 31.77 14.32
C ARG A 417 -2.31 31.25 15.60
N MET A 418 -1.31 30.37 15.48
CA MET A 418 -0.57 29.84 16.63
C MET A 418 0.46 30.84 17.18
N GLY A 419 0.88 31.83 16.38
CA GLY A 419 1.99 32.70 16.69
C GLY A 419 3.36 32.01 16.61
N VAL A 420 3.52 31.06 15.69
CA VAL A 420 4.80 30.32 15.47
C VAL A 420 5.42 30.67 14.13
N GLU A 421 6.75 30.65 14.07
CA GLU A 421 7.47 30.78 12.80
C GLU A 421 7.46 29.46 12.03
N ILE A 422 7.37 29.53 10.71
CA ILE A 422 7.64 28.38 9.83
C ILE A 422 9.17 28.23 9.72
N GLY A 423 9.69 27.09 10.17
CA GLY A 423 11.11 26.82 10.13
C GLY A 423 11.58 26.37 8.75
N VAL A 424 12.57 27.06 8.18
CA VAL A 424 13.22 26.67 6.91
C VAL A 424 13.98 25.37 7.10
N ALA A 425 13.71 24.38 6.24
CA ALA A 425 14.49 23.14 6.24
C ALA A 425 15.81 23.39 5.52
N GLU A 426 16.90 23.47 6.28
CA GLU A 426 18.22 23.24 5.70
C GLU A 426 18.31 21.75 5.40
N ARG A 427 18.16 21.36 4.13
CA ARG A 427 18.60 20.03 3.67
C ARG A 427 20.12 19.95 3.84
N SER A 428 20.55 19.66 5.05
CA SER A 428 21.86 19.12 5.32
C SER A 428 21.92 17.77 4.60
N GLU A 429 22.87 17.61 3.67
CA GLU A 429 23.11 16.32 2.99
C GLU A 429 23.41 15.19 3.99
N SER A 430 23.76 15.52 5.25
CA SER A 430 23.64 14.60 6.38
C SER A 430 22.30 14.81 7.08
N SER A 431 21.35 13.91 6.84
CA SER A 431 20.02 13.79 7.46
C SER A 431 20.03 13.53 8.98
N PHE A 432 21.07 13.97 9.69
CA PHE A 432 21.33 13.72 11.10
C PHE A 432 21.90 14.97 11.77
N ASP A 433 21.29 16.14 11.57
CA ASP A 433 21.47 17.20 12.55
C ASP A 433 20.56 16.88 13.75
N PRO A 434 21.09 16.38 14.88
CA PRO A 434 20.27 16.04 16.04
C PRO A 434 19.54 17.26 16.62
N GLY A 435 19.98 18.49 16.31
CA GLY A 435 19.29 19.71 16.74
C GLY A 435 18.00 20.02 15.98
N LEU A 436 17.81 19.43 14.79
CA LEU A 436 16.62 19.65 13.95
C LEU A 436 15.65 18.45 13.96
N ALA A 437 16.04 17.34 14.60
CA ALA A 437 15.19 16.16 14.69
C ALA A 437 13.90 16.47 15.46
N ILE A 438 12.74 16.13 14.88
CA ILE A 438 11.47 16.33 15.57
C ILE A 438 11.41 15.39 16.78
N GLN A 439 11.07 15.96 17.94
CA GLN A 439 10.97 15.21 19.17
C GLN A 439 9.89 14.11 19.08
N LYS A 440 10.22 12.91 19.56
CA LYS A 440 9.27 11.83 19.81
C LYS A 440 8.70 11.98 21.23
N LEU A 441 7.38 11.94 21.37
CA LEU A 441 6.71 12.20 22.65
C LEU A 441 6.17 10.90 23.27
N VAL A 442 5.12 10.34 22.68
CA VAL A 442 4.46 9.10 23.10
C VAL A 442 5.06 7.90 22.36
N GLY A 443 5.29 8.06 21.04
CA GLY A 443 5.86 7.02 20.19
C GLY A 443 7.32 6.73 20.53
N ALA A 444 7.67 5.43 20.59
CA ALA A 444 9.06 5.02 20.78
C ALA A 444 9.92 5.29 19.53
N ASP A 445 9.30 5.26 18.35
CA ASP A 445 9.97 5.46 17.08
C ASP A 445 9.17 6.29 16.09
N TRP A 446 9.85 6.93 15.15
CA TRP A 446 9.24 7.78 14.13
C TRP A 446 10.11 7.84 12.88
N TYR A 447 9.47 7.71 11.72
CA TYR A 447 10.16 7.83 10.44
C TYR A 447 10.22 9.31 10.04
N ASP A 448 11.40 9.91 10.17
CA ASP A 448 11.72 11.27 9.76
C ASP A 448 12.38 11.23 8.37
N ASP A 449 11.62 11.59 7.32
CA ASP A 449 12.13 11.75 5.95
C ASP A 449 12.76 13.14 5.70
N GLY A 450 12.91 13.93 6.77
CA GLY A 450 13.47 15.26 6.77
C GLY A 450 12.42 16.32 6.39
N PRO A 451 12.37 17.46 7.10
CA PRO A 451 11.47 18.53 6.72
C PRO A 451 11.85 19.04 5.32
N GLU A 452 10.85 19.48 4.58
CA GLU A 452 11.00 20.25 3.34
C GLU A 452 10.59 21.69 3.64
N SER A 453 11.35 22.67 3.16
CA SER A 453 10.84 24.04 3.18
C SER A 453 9.57 24.08 2.33
N LEU A 454 8.53 24.74 2.83
CA LEU A 454 7.46 25.17 1.96
C LEU A 454 8.10 25.94 0.80
N PRO A 455 7.67 25.72 -0.44
CA PRO A 455 8.02 26.64 -1.50
C PRO A 455 7.35 27.96 -1.12
N PHE A 456 8.07 28.82 -0.40
CA PHE A 456 7.72 30.21 -0.24
C PHE A 456 7.85 30.81 -1.63
N LEU A 457 6.80 30.63 -2.40
CA LEU A 457 6.52 31.45 -3.54
C LEU A 457 5.44 32.31 -2.96
N GLY A 458 5.83 33.44 -2.41
CA GLY A 458 4.83 34.48 -2.26
C GLY A 458 4.29 34.84 -3.64
N ASN A 459 3.44 35.85 -3.65
CA ASN A 459 2.78 36.34 -4.85
C ASN A 459 3.78 36.80 -5.94
N GLU A 460 5.09 36.77 -5.69
CA GLU A 460 6.14 37.19 -6.59
C GLU A 460 6.29 36.28 -7.82
N LEU A 461 5.92 34.99 -7.78
CA LEU A 461 5.91 34.16 -9.01
C LEU A 461 4.56 34.15 -9.74
N GLU A 462 3.52 34.78 -9.20
CA GLU A 462 2.22 34.87 -9.85
C GLU A 462 2.25 35.78 -11.08
N GLU A 463 1.39 35.51 -12.06
CA GLU A 463 1.28 36.33 -13.25
C GLU A 463 0.92 37.78 -12.89
N GLY A 464 1.68 38.74 -13.42
CA GLY A 464 1.49 40.16 -13.14
C GLY A 464 2.15 40.67 -11.85
N SER A 465 2.83 39.80 -11.08
CA SER A 465 3.61 40.21 -9.91
C SER A 465 4.65 41.29 -10.26
N SER A 466 5.10 42.05 -9.26
CA SER A 466 6.19 43.02 -9.44
C SER A 466 7.44 42.34 -10.00
N PHE A 467 7.86 41.22 -9.39
CA PHE A 467 9.00 40.42 -9.82
C PHE A 467 8.89 39.99 -11.29
N ARG A 468 7.76 39.40 -11.72
CA ARG A 468 7.59 38.94 -13.11
C ARG A 468 7.56 40.09 -14.11
N ARG A 469 6.97 41.24 -13.75
CA ARG A 469 7.04 42.45 -14.59
C ARG A 469 8.47 42.95 -14.74
N GLU A 470 9.26 42.86 -13.68
CA GLU A 470 10.65 43.30 -13.66
C GLU A 470 11.56 42.42 -14.54
N LEU A 471 11.30 41.11 -14.65
CA LEU A 471 12.06 40.18 -15.51
C LEU A 471 12.23 40.67 -16.96
N SER A 472 11.25 41.40 -17.48
CA SER A 472 11.32 41.96 -18.84
C SER A 472 12.38 43.06 -19.01
N ARG A 473 12.85 43.65 -17.90
CA ARG A 473 13.78 44.78 -17.86
C ARG A 473 15.12 44.43 -17.20
N THR A 474 15.17 43.35 -16.44
CA THR A 474 16.38 42.89 -15.74
C THR A 474 17.49 42.55 -16.73
N SER A 475 18.73 42.96 -16.45
CA SER A 475 19.90 42.47 -17.19
C SER A 475 20.36 41.10 -16.64
N PRO A 476 21.09 40.28 -17.41
CA PRO A 476 21.64 39.02 -16.90
C PRO A 476 22.42 39.18 -15.59
N GLU A 477 23.23 40.24 -15.46
CA GLU A 477 24.04 40.49 -14.26
C GLU A 477 23.20 40.86 -13.02
N GLN A 478 22.04 41.48 -13.24
CA GLN A 478 21.11 41.88 -12.18
C GLN A 478 20.15 40.76 -11.77
N PHE A 479 20.05 39.68 -12.56
CA PHE A 479 19.04 38.65 -12.36
C PHE A 479 19.21 37.90 -11.03
N LEU A 480 20.42 37.45 -10.70
CA LEU A 480 20.68 36.78 -9.42
C LEU A 480 20.56 37.72 -8.21
N PRO A 481 21.08 38.97 -8.23
CA PRO A 481 20.78 39.95 -7.19
C PRO A 481 19.29 40.17 -6.96
N MET A 482 18.51 40.38 -8.03
CA MET A 482 17.06 40.57 -7.94
C MET A 482 16.36 39.35 -7.34
N LEU A 483 16.74 38.14 -7.75
CA LEU A 483 16.24 36.90 -7.15
C LEU A 483 16.57 36.83 -5.65
N THR A 484 17.80 37.18 -5.28
CA THR A 484 18.27 37.15 -3.89
C THR A 484 17.53 38.15 -3.01
N GLU A 485 17.24 39.33 -3.55
CA GLU A 485 16.45 40.36 -2.88
C GLU A 485 14.99 39.95 -2.74
N THR A 486 14.41 39.32 -3.77
CA THR A 486 12.98 38.96 -3.80
C THR A 486 12.65 37.77 -2.90
N PHE A 487 13.48 36.71 -2.92
CA PHE A 487 13.13 35.42 -2.31
C PHE A 487 13.99 35.01 -1.12
N ALA A 488 14.84 35.90 -0.61
CA ALA A 488 15.93 35.56 0.32
C ALA A 488 16.93 34.53 -0.24
N ARG A 489 18.21 34.63 0.14
CA ARG A 489 19.30 33.88 -0.52
C ARG A 489 19.20 32.35 -0.36
N GLU A 490 18.59 31.88 0.72
CA GLU A 490 18.59 30.46 1.09
C GLU A 490 17.54 29.64 0.33
N ASP A 491 16.40 30.26 -0.02
CA ASP A 491 15.26 29.63 -0.72
C ASP A 491 15.47 29.51 -2.23
N LEU A 492 16.45 30.24 -2.78
CA LEU A 492 16.79 30.21 -4.20
C LEU A 492 17.12 28.81 -4.73
N ARG A 493 17.74 27.97 -3.90
CA ARG A 493 18.44 26.75 -4.34
C ARG A 493 17.53 25.61 -4.76
N PHE A 494 16.47 25.35 -3.99
CA PHE A 494 15.69 24.12 -4.10
C PHE A 494 14.30 24.31 -4.71
N PHE A 495 13.72 25.50 -4.60
CA PHE A 495 12.33 25.72 -4.98
C PHE A 495 12.15 26.87 -5.96
N VAL A 496 12.83 28.00 -5.74
CA VAL A 496 12.60 29.20 -6.55
C VAL A 496 13.22 29.06 -7.94
N ILE A 497 14.51 28.74 -8.05
CA ILE A 497 15.18 28.66 -9.36
C ILE A 497 14.52 27.64 -10.31
N PRO A 498 14.21 26.39 -9.90
CA PRO A 498 13.52 25.46 -10.79
C PRO A 498 12.23 26.06 -11.38
N ARG A 499 11.50 26.87 -10.62
CA ARG A 499 10.25 27.49 -11.10
C ARG A 499 10.49 28.75 -11.91
N VAL A 500 11.42 29.60 -11.48
CA VAL A 500 11.81 30.82 -12.20
C VAL A 500 12.31 30.49 -13.60
N VAL A 501 13.13 29.44 -13.74
CA VAL A 501 13.64 28.97 -15.04
C VAL A 501 12.49 28.54 -15.97
N GLN A 502 11.36 28.09 -15.40
CA GLN A 502 10.19 27.66 -16.16
C GLN A 502 9.23 28.80 -16.48
N LEU A 503 9.46 30.02 -15.97
CA LEU A 503 8.60 31.16 -16.26
C LEU A 503 8.63 31.54 -17.74
N PRO A 504 7.49 31.91 -18.35
CA PRO A 504 7.44 32.38 -19.73
C PRO A 504 8.46 33.49 -19.99
N GLU A 505 8.60 34.46 -19.09
CA GLU A 505 9.51 35.59 -19.25
C GLU A 505 10.97 35.16 -19.37
N VAL A 506 11.39 34.16 -18.58
CA VAL A 506 12.76 33.62 -18.63
C VAL A 506 12.96 32.74 -19.87
N ARG A 507 11.95 32.00 -20.29
CA ARG A 507 12.00 31.24 -21.56
C ARG A 507 12.11 32.14 -22.79
N HIS A 508 11.46 33.30 -22.77
CA HIS A 508 11.59 34.32 -23.82
C HIS A 508 12.90 35.12 -23.72
N ARG A 509 13.54 35.11 -22.55
CA ARG A 509 14.80 35.80 -22.26
C ARG A 509 15.86 34.85 -21.67
N PRO A 510 16.28 33.84 -22.43
CA PRO A 510 17.21 32.80 -21.98
C PRO A 510 18.58 33.35 -21.60
N GLU A 511 18.95 34.55 -22.08
CA GLU A 511 20.16 35.26 -21.66
C GLU A 511 20.19 35.56 -20.15
N LEU A 512 19.01 35.67 -19.49
CA LEU A 512 18.95 35.86 -18.03
C LEU A 512 19.59 34.70 -17.27
N LEU A 513 19.59 33.49 -17.84
CA LEU A 513 20.15 32.30 -17.21
C LEU A 513 21.68 32.42 -16.99
N GLU A 514 22.36 33.33 -17.71
CA GLU A 514 23.77 33.66 -17.44
C GLU A 514 23.98 34.24 -16.04
N GLY A 515 23.00 35.01 -15.54
CA GLY A 515 23.03 35.59 -14.20
C GLY A 515 23.08 34.54 -13.09
N LEU A 516 22.54 33.34 -13.35
CA LEU A 516 22.54 32.24 -12.38
C LEU A 516 23.90 31.57 -12.25
N ARG A 517 24.85 31.81 -13.19
CA ARG A 517 26.17 31.16 -13.27
C ARG A 517 26.90 30.98 -11.93
N PRO A 518 26.94 31.98 -11.02
CA PRO A 518 27.60 31.82 -9.72
C PRO A 518 27.04 30.67 -8.88
N LEU A 519 25.72 30.51 -8.80
CA LEU A 519 25.08 29.45 -8.00
C LEU A 519 25.40 28.05 -8.52
N ILE A 520 25.68 27.93 -9.81
CA ILE A 520 26.01 26.65 -10.46
C ILE A 520 27.45 26.26 -10.17
N LEU A 521 28.37 27.23 -10.23
CA LEU A 521 29.77 26.98 -9.87
C LEU A 521 29.90 26.55 -8.40
N GLU A 522 29.02 27.04 -7.54
CA GLU A 522 28.93 26.65 -6.13
C GLU A 522 28.30 25.25 -5.92
N ARG A 523 27.90 24.54 -6.98
CA ARG A 523 27.25 23.21 -6.96
C ARG A 523 25.89 23.15 -6.23
N ARG A 524 25.15 24.25 -6.18
CA ARG A 524 23.95 24.38 -5.33
C ARG A 524 22.60 24.08 -5.99
N LEU A 525 22.57 23.68 -7.26
CA LEU A 525 21.31 23.37 -7.99
C LEU A 525 21.08 21.87 -8.15
N SER A 526 19.79 21.48 -8.12
CA SER A 526 19.33 20.13 -8.43
C SER A 526 19.65 19.72 -9.88
N ARG A 527 19.69 18.41 -10.12
CA ARG A 527 19.96 17.84 -11.46
C ARG A 527 18.92 18.30 -12.46
N GLU A 528 17.64 18.24 -12.10
CA GLU A 528 16.50 18.59 -12.94
C GLU A 528 16.54 20.06 -13.33
N THR A 529 16.92 20.94 -12.40
CA THR A 529 17.12 22.37 -12.67
C THR A 529 18.29 22.60 -13.62
N VAL A 530 19.42 21.92 -13.43
CA VAL A 530 20.57 22.03 -14.32
C VAL A 530 20.18 21.59 -15.75
N CYS A 531 19.43 20.49 -15.88
CA CYS A 531 18.96 20.02 -17.18
C CYS A 531 18.03 21.03 -17.84
N SER A 532 17.02 21.53 -17.11
CA SER A 532 16.07 22.54 -17.61
C SER A 532 16.77 23.81 -18.10
N VAL A 533 17.78 24.30 -17.37
CA VAL A 533 18.54 25.48 -17.79
C VAL A 533 19.30 25.22 -19.09
N VAL A 534 19.96 24.06 -19.22
CA VAL A 534 20.70 23.73 -20.43
C VAL A 534 19.78 23.51 -21.63
N GLU A 535 18.63 22.87 -21.43
CA GLU A 535 17.58 22.72 -22.45
C GLU A 535 17.16 24.08 -23.00
N LEU A 536 16.82 25.04 -22.13
CA LEU A 536 16.41 26.37 -22.55
C LEU A 536 17.51 27.12 -23.31
N LEU A 537 18.77 27.00 -22.88
CA LEU A 537 19.90 27.60 -23.59
C LEU A 537 20.08 26.97 -24.99
N ILE A 538 19.88 25.65 -25.14
CA ILE A 538 19.93 24.96 -26.43
C ILE A 538 18.79 25.42 -27.34
N GLU A 539 17.55 25.42 -26.83
CA GLU A 539 16.35 25.84 -27.57
C GLU A 539 16.49 27.27 -28.11
N ALA A 540 17.07 28.14 -27.28
CA ALA A 540 17.36 29.51 -27.62
C ALA A 540 18.61 29.72 -28.49
N LYS A 541 19.33 28.64 -28.84
CA LYS A 541 20.58 28.66 -29.63
C LYS A 541 21.76 29.39 -28.96
N HIS A 542 21.73 29.54 -27.63
CA HIS A 542 22.85 30.01 -26.81
C HIS A 542 23.84 28.85 -26.51
N LEU A 543 24.38 28.26 -27.58
CA LEU A 543 25.26 27.09 -27.50
C LEU A 543 26.58 27.34 -26.74
N PRO A 544 27.27 28.50 -26.85
CA PRO A 544 28.47 28.77 -26.06
C PRO A 544 28.19 28.72 -24.56
N GLU A 545 27.07 29.30 -24.14
CA GLU A 545 26.61 29.32 -22.75
C GLU A 545 26.26 27.89 -22.34
N ALA A 546 25.40 27.19 -23.10
CA ALA A 546 25.05 25.79 -22.84
C ALA A 546 26.28 24.87 -22.70
N ARG A 547 27.30 25.05 -23.55
CA ARG A 547 28.58 24.31 -23.46
C ARG A 547 29.35 24.60 -22.17
N ALA A 548 29.25 25.81 -21.63
CA ALA A 548 29.85 26.14 -20.33
C ALA A 548 29.28 25.26 -19.21
N TRP A 549 28.03 24.81 -19.34
CA TRP A 549 27.36 23.89 -18.40
C TRP A 549 27.76 22.43 -18.55
N GLY A 550 28.38 22.04 -19.66
CA GLY A 550 28.71 20.63 -19.93
C GLY A 550 29.59 19.97 -18.86
N ARG A 551 30.39 20.73 -18.09
CA ARG A 551 31.20 20.18 -16.99
C ARG A 551 30.33 19.79 -15.79
N ARG A 552 29.28 20.55 -15.51
CA ARG A 552 28.33 20.26 -14.43
C ARG A 552 27.46 19.06 -14.81
N LEU A 553 26.95 19.02 -16.04
CA LEU A 553 26.22 17.86 -16.56
C LEU A 553 27.08 16.59 -16.51
N GLU A 554 28.36 16.67 -16.87
CA GLU A 554 29.28 15.53 -16.76
C GLU A 554 29.43 15.05 -15.30
N GLN A 555 29.52 15.97 -14.33
CA GLN A 555 29.53 15.61 -12.91
C GLN A 555 28.23 14.90 -12.49
N GLU A 556 27.08 15.33 -13.00
CA GLU A 556 25.80 14.66 -12.75
C GLU A 556 25.77 13.26 -13.37
N VAL A 557 26.23 13.09 -14.62
CA VAL A 557 26.42 11.75 -15.22
C VAL A 557 27.34 10.87 -14.36
N HIS A 558 28.38 11.46 -13.76
CA HIS A 558 29.27 10.72 -12.87
C HIS A 558 28.64 10.32 -11.53
N ARG A 559 27.57 10.98 -11.10
CA ARG A 559 26.82 10.62 -9.89
C ARG A 559 25.83 9.46 -10.10
N PHE A 560 25.48 9.11 -11.34
CA PHE A 560 24.60 7.97 -11.62
C PHE A 560 25.25 6.64 -11.20
N ASP A 561 24.52 5.86 -10.40
CA ASP A 561 24.82 4.44 -10.19
C ASP A 561 24.38 3.62 -11.40
N ARG A 562 24.89 2.39 -11.50
CA ARG A 562 24.70 1.51 -12.68
C ARG A 562 23.24 1.26 -13.07
N TRP A 563 22.31 1.37 -12.12
CA TRP A 563 20.91 0.95 -12.28
C TRP A 563 19.96 2.03 -12.81
N ASP A 564 20.38 3.31 -12.81
CA ASP A 564 19.51 4.43 -13.22
C ASP A 564 19.58 4.76 -14.72
N PHE A 565 20.40 4.06 -15.51
CA PHE A 565 20.51 4.30 -16.97
C PHE A 565 19.33 3.73 -17.77
N ASP A 566 18.52 2.85 -17.20
CA ASP A 566 17.42 2.17 -17.89
C ASP A 566 16.21 3.08 -18.17
N PHE A 567 16.13 4.25 -17.53
CA PHE A 567 15.02 5.22 -17.66
C PHE A 567 15.37 6.50 -18.44
N GLY A 568 16.53 6.51 -19.11
CA GLY A 568 17.06 7.69 -19.77
C GLY A 568 18.01 8.49 -18.87
N CYS A 569 19.01 9.13 -19.46
CA CYS A 569 19.96 9.97 -18.73
C CYS A 569 19.90 11.39 -19.31
N PRO A 570 18.95 12.24 -18.87
CA PRO A 570 18.78 13.59 -19.40
C PRO A 570 20.08 14.40 -19.42
N PRO A 571 20.94 14.37 -18.38
CA PRO A 571 22.22 15.07 -18.44
C PRO A 571 23.08 14.64 -19.62
N LEU A 572 23.11 13.35 -19.96
CA LEU A 572 23.92 12.82 -21.05
C LEU A 572 23.37 13.23 -22.43
N GLU A 573 22.04 13.19 -22.60
CA GLU A 573 21.36 13.67 -23.81
C GLU A 573 21.67 15.15 -24.07
N LEU A 574 21.67 15.97 -23.01
CA LEU A 574 22.02 17.38 -23.11
C LEU A 574 23.50 17.59 -23.42
N ILE A 575 24.40 16.77 -22.87
CA ILE A 575 25.82 16.82 -23.27
C ILE A 575 25.96 16.45 -24.75
N PHE A 576 25.18 15.49 -25.28
CA PHE A 576 25.20 15.19 -26.71
C PHE A 576 24.78 16.38 -27.57
N ALA A 577 23.75 17.10 -27.16
CA ALA A 577 23.30 18.27 -27.90
C ALA A 577 24.35 19.40 -27.95
N ILE A 578 25.14 19.59 -26.88
CA ILE A 578 26.08 20.72 -26.77
C ILE A 578 27.53 20.38 -27.16
N ASP A 579 28.02 19.19 -26.78
CA ASP A 579 29.43 18.75 -26.88
C ASP A 579 29.51 17.19 -26.93
N PRO A 580 29.22 16.56 -28.09
CA PRO A 580 29.25 15.10 -28.25
C PRO A 580 30.58 14.46 -27.83
N ALA A 581 31.69 15.18 -28.05
CA ALA A 581 33.02 14.71 -27.65
C ALA A 581 33.13 14.57 -26.13
N ARG A 582 32.53 15.49 -25.36
CA ARG A 582 32.45 15.39 -23.90
C ARG A 582 31.53 14.29 -23.44
N ALA A 583 30.37 14.11 -24.08
CA ALA A 583 29.47 13.00 -23.73
C ALA A 583 30.18 11.66 -23.90
N LEU A 584 30.92 11.49 -25.00
CA LEU A 584 31.73 10.30 -25.23
C LEU A 584 32.82 10.11 -24.16
N ARG A 585 33.50 11.19 -23.74
CA ARG A 585 34.48 11.12 -22.64
C ARG A 585 33.83 10.74 -21.30
N ALA A 586 32.68 11.32 -20.97
CA ALA A 586 31.95 11.03 -19.74
C ALA A 586 31.53 9.55 -19.68
N LEU A 587 31.01 9.02 -20.79
CA LEU A 587 30.69 7.60 -20.96
C LEU A 587 31.93 6.71 -20.80
N LEU A 588 33.04 7.05 -21.47
CA LEU A 588 34.29 6.29 -21.38
C LEU A 588 34.93 6.33 -19.99
N ALA A 589 34.78 7.43 -19.24
CA ALA A 589 35.36 7.62 -17.92
C ALA A 589 34.64 6.80 -16.82
N LYS A 590 33.39 6.39 -17.03
CA LYS A 590 32.66 5.48 -16.12
C LYS A 590 33.21 4.03 -16.08
N GLN A 591 34.32 3.75 -16.77
CA GLN A 591 35.22 2.57 -16.74
C GLN A 591 34.80 1.37 -15.86
N ARG A 592 33.68 0.72 -16.18
CA ARG A 592 33.46 -0.73 -15.99
C ARG A 592 32.52 -1.31 -17.06
N ILE A 593 32.57 -0.75 -18.26
CA ILE A 593 31.69 -1.12 -19.38
C ILE A 593 32.17 -2.42 -20.05
N ARG A 594 33.47 -2.74 -19.97
CA ARG A 594 34.02 -4.03 -20.42
C ARG A 594 33.52 -5.22 -19.60
N ASP A 595 33.07 -4.98 -18.37
CA ASP A 595 32.56 -6.01 -17.45
C ASP A 595 31.02 -6.04 -17.41
N TRP A 596 30.33 -5.39 -18.36
CA TRP A 596 28.87 -5.45 -18.45
C TRP A 596 28.47 -6.77 -19.12
N PRO A 597 28.02 -7.78 -18.35
CA PRO A 597 27.95 -9.15 -18.82
C PRO A 597 26.76 -9.40 -19.76
N ASP A 598 25.84 -8.44 -19.88
CA ASP A 598 24.55 -8.68 -20.50
C ASP A 598 24.30 -7.81 -21.75
N PRO A 599 24.16 -8.42 -22.95
CA PRO A 599 23.70 -7.75 -24.15
C PRO A 599 22.24 -7.26 -24.09
N SER A 600 21.48 -7.58 -23.04
CA SER A 600 20.08 -7.13 -22.84
C SER A 600 19.94 -5.63 -22.49
N VAL A 601 21.01 -4.96 -22.06
CA VAL A 601 20.99 -3.51 -21.77
C VAL A 601 21.14 -2.69 -23.07
N SER A 602 20.13 -2.76 -23.93
CA SER A 602 20.13 -2.16 -25.28
C SER A 602 20.27 -0.62 -25.29
N TYR A 603 19.83 0.06 -24.23
CA TYR A 603 19.82 1.53 -24.15
C TYR A 603 21.24 2.14 -24.14
N ASN A 604 22.21 1.51 -23.49
CA ASN A 604 23.56 2.07 -23.41
C ASN A 604 24.32 2.01 -24.75
N ARG A 605 24.06 0.99 -25.58
CA ARG A 605 24.62 0.93 -26.94
C ARG A 605 24.05 2.03 -27.83
N ASN A 606 22.77 2.40 -27.64
CA ASN A 606 22.14 3.50 -28.37
C ASN A 606 22.80 4.83 -28.02
N TYR A 607 23.09 5.12 -26.74
CA TYR A 607 23.82 6.34 -26.37
C TYR A 607 25.23 6.41 -26.95
N TYR A 608 25.96 5.28 -27.03
CA TYR A 608 27.25 5.23 -27.71
C TYR A 608 27.14 5.45 -29.22
N ALA A 609 26.17 4.83 -29.87
CA ALA A 609 25.92 5.02 -31.30
C ALA A 609 25.55 6.49 -31.59
N MET A 610 24.68 7.08 -30.76
CA MET A 610 24.33 8.51 -30.81
C MET A 610 25.55 9.41 -30.58
N ALA A 611 26.42 9.07 -29.61
CA ALA A 611 27.67 9.79 -29.35
C ALA A 611 28.57 9.84 -30.57
N ILE A 612 28.84 8.67 -31.14
CA ILE A 612 29.74 8.49 -32.28
C ILE A 612 29.11 9.17 -33.50
N GLN A 613 27.82 8.98 -33.74
CA GLN A 613 27.11 9.59 -34.86
C GLN A 613 27.11 11.12 -34.76
N ALA A 614 26.76 11.70 -33.60
CA ALA A 614 26.77 13.14 -33.38
C ALA A 614 28.19 13.73 -33.52
N TYR A 615 29.20 13.01 -33.01
CA TYR A 615 30.60 13.39 -33.17
C TYR A 615 31.04 13.38 -34.64
N LEU A 616 30.67 12.35 -35.41
CA LEU A 616 30.98 12.24 -36.83
C LEU A 616 30.25 13.31 -37.66
N GLN A 617 29.02 13.65 -37.31
CA GLN A 617 28.20 14.66 -37.99
C GLN A 617 28.69 16.10 -37.77
N GLN A 618 29.38 16.39 -36.66
CA GLN A 618 29.90 17.73 -36.39
C GLN A 618 31.10 18.13 -37.28
N GLY A 619 31.59 17.25 -38.14
CA GLY A 619 32.65 17.54 -39.10
C GLY A 619 33.99 17.75 -38.38
N SER A 620 34.87 16.75 -38.47
CA SER A 620 36.22 16.78 -37.91
C SER A 620 37.12 17.83 -38.58
N GLY A 621 36.93 19.10 -38.21
CA GLY A 621 37.97 20.11 -38.24
C GLY A 621 38.98 19.83 -37.14
N CYS A 622 39.96 18.95 -37.42
CA CYS A 622 41.24 18.81 -36.71
C CYS A 622 41.24 19.06 -35.17
N CYS A 623 40.49 18.27 -34.40
CA CYS A 623 40.88 18.02 -33.00
C CYS A 623 41.62 16.69 -32.93
N ALA A 624 42.95 16.76 -32.86
CA ALA A 624 43.80 15.60 -32.63
C ALA A 624 43.47 14.96 -31.28
N TRP A 625 43.11 13.68 -31.29
CA TRP A 625 43.00 12.86 -30.11
C TRP A 625 44.34 12.91 -29.33
N PRO A 626 44.35 13.17 -28.01
CA PRO A 626 45.57 13.00 -27.24
C PRO A 626 45.87 11.50 -27.20
N ARG A 627 46.85 11.06 -28.00
CA ARG A 627 47.43 9.71 -27.90
C ARG A 627 48.03 9.56 -26.51
N ARG A 628 47.29 8.97 -25.56
CA ARG A 628 47.89 8.37 -24.37
C ARG A 628 48.69 7.15 -24.83
N GLY A 629 49.99 7.20 -24.66
CA GLY A 629 50.88 6.08 -24.91
C GLY A 629 50.64 4.97 -23.88
N SER A 630 50.05 3.87 -24.32
CA SER A 630 50.36 2.53 -23.84
C SER A 630 49.89 1.52 -24.89
N GLY A 631 50.78 0.60 -25.24
CA GLY A 631 50.56 -0.38 -26.30
C GLY A 631 49.38 -1.29 -26.00
N GLY A 632 48.53 -1.47 -27.01
CA GLY A 632 47.39 -2.37 -26.98
C GLY A 632 46.47 -2.05 -28.16
N GLY A 633 46.65 -2.77 -29.27
CA GLY A 633 45.86 -2.58 -30.47
C GLY A 633 44.36 -2.74 -30.21
N VAL A 634 43.59 -1.75 -30.64
CA VAL A 634 42.13 -1.84 -30.76
C VAL A 634 41.86 -2.34 -32.18
N ARG A 635 41.25 -3.54 -32.30
CA ARG A 635 40.62 -3.97 -33.56
C ARG A 635 39.25 -3.30 -33.67
N SER A 636 38.95 -2.89 -34.91
CA SER A 636 37.77 -2.16 -35.39
C SER A 636 36.44 -2.74 -34.96
#